data_AF-A0A9E2KK67-F1
#
_entry.id   AF-A0A9E2KK67-F1
#
_cell.length_a   1.000
_cell.length_b   1.000
_cell.length_c   1.000
_cell.angle_alpha   90.00
_cell.angle_beta   90.00
_cell.angle_gamma   90.00
#
_symmetry.space_group_name_H-M   'P 1'
#
loop_
_entity.id
_entity.type
_entity.pdbx_description
1 polymer ?
#
loop_
_entity_poly.entity_id
_entity_poly.type
_entity_poly.pdbx_seq_one_letter_code
_entity_poly.pdbx_strand_id
1 'polypeptide(L)'
;VVTEVTLKSGTPLVTPGQQVAAWQGLIGTARTERDGTLIFEPAAGSVIARFEWDASCDQPLWADVPLLTGESETFCSLFFSGRRFSLPLSPDQSPADTAVTRHIQPELLGLPLPFSIEETTFYRRQTGTVSYPDDLALSMARLQCLEALCDEYPDARIVARRESVEMDSGLLRYSVTITLLADIAG
;
A
#
# COMPACT_ATOMS: atom_id res chain seq x y z
N VAL A 1 -20.34 19.07 3.08
CA VAL A 1 -20.51 20.55 3.18
C VAL A 1 -19.17 21.22 2.97
N VAL A 2 -19.07 22.13 2.01
CA VAL A 2 -17.85 22.89 1.75
C VAL A 2 -17.53 23.76 2.96
N THR A 3 -16.31 23.68 3.47
CA THR A 3 -15.84 24.47 4.63
C THR A 3 -14.91 25.59 4.18
N GLU A 4 -14.07 25.35 3.18
CA GLU A 4 -13.09 26.32 2.69
C GLU A 4 -12.91 26.18 1.17
N VAL A 5 -12.69 27.30 0.48
CA VAL A 5 -12.39 27.36 -0.94
C VAL A 5 -11.19 28.29 -1.12
N THR A 6 -10.08 27.76 -1.62
CA THR A 6 -8.87 28.53 -1.90
C THR A 6 -8.52 28.41 -3.38
N LEU A 7 -8.43 29.54 -4.09
CA LEU A 7 -8.15 29.55 -5.52
C LEU A 7 -6.80 30.19 -5.84
N LYS A 8 -6.06 29.56 -6.74
CA LYS A 8 -4.90 30.13 -7.43
C LYS A 8 -5.29 30.64 -8.82
N SER A 9 -6.21 29.96 -9.51
CA SER A 9 -6.77 30.33 -10.82
C SER A 9 -8.15 29.68 -11.05
N GLY A 10 -8.94 30.23 -11.96
CA GLY A 10 -10.32 29.80 -12.24
C GLY A 10 -11.39 30.55 -11.43
N THR A 11 -12.65 30.15 -11.60
CA THR A 11 -13.81 30.79 -10.93
C THR A 11 -14.45 29.81 -9.93
N PRO A 12 -14.72 30.19 -8.68
CA PRO A 12 -15.39 29.27 -7.74
C PRO A 12 -16.83 29.01 -8.21
N LEU A 13 -17.20 27.73 -8.35
CA LEU A 13 -18.59 27.32 -8.64
C LEU A 13 -19.35 26.99 -7.35
N VAL A 14 -18.65 26.93 -6.22
CA VAL A 14 -19.19 26.58 -4.92
C VAL A 14 -18.79 27.61 -3.86
N THR A 15 -19.60 27.72 -2.81
CA THR A 15 -19.36 28.63 -1.68
C THR A 15 -19.23 27.87 -0.36
N PRO A 16 -18.45 28.37 0.61
CA PRO A 16 -18.44 27.81 1.96
C PRO A 16 -19.85 27.74 2.56
N GLY A 17 -20.20 26.60 3.15
CA GLY A 17 -21.54 26.29 3.65
C GLY A 17 -22.43 25.54 2.64
N GLN A 18 -22.04 25.45 1.37
CA GLN A 18 -22.81 24.74 0.35
C GLN A 18 -22.67 23.21 0.48
N GLN A 19 -23.77 22.49 0.24
CA GLN A 19 -23.74 21.04 0.02
C GLN A 19 -23.44 20.76 -1.46
N VAL A 20 -22.54 19.81 -1.70
CA VAL A 20 -22.10 19.43 -3.04
C VAL A 20 -22.31 17.94 -3.23
N ALA A 21 -22.67 17.55 -4.44
CA ALA A 21 -22.79 16.14 -4.83
C ALA A 21 -21.46 15.62 -5.37
N ALA A 22 -21.31 14.29 -5.38
CA ALA A 22 -20.22 13.65 -6.10
C ALA A 22 -20.24 14.10 -7.58
N TRP A 23 -19.05 14.35 -8.15
CA TRP A 23 -18.86 14.77 -9.54
C TRP A 23 -19.42 16.16 -9.91
N GLN A 24 -19.86 16.94 -8.93
CA GLN A 24 -20.24 18.34 -9.17
C GLN A 24 -18.99 19.18 -9.51
N GLY A 25 -19.06 20.01 -10.54
CA GLY A 25 -18.00 20.96 -10.84
C GLY A 25 -17.80 21.97 -9.70
N LEU A 26 -16.57 22.06 -9.19
CA LEU A 26 -16.21 22.90 -8.04
C LEU A 26 -15.50 24.20 -8.43
N ILE A 27 -14.66 24.14 -9.46
CA ILE A 27 -13.90 25.28 -9.98
C ILE A 27 -14.09 25.33 -11.50
N GLY A 28 -14.54 26.48 -12.00
CA GLY A 28 -14.72 26.73 -13.43
C GLY A 28 -13.40 27.07 -14.12
N THR A 29 -13.18 26.46 -15.27
CA THR A 29 -12.00 26.69 -16.14
C THR A 29 -12.26 27.75 -17.20
N ALA A 30 -13.49 28.28 -17.32
CA ALA A 30 -13.85 29.24 -18.34
C ALA A 30 -14.22 30.60 -17.74
N ARG A 31 -13.74 31.67 -18.38
CA ARG A 31 -14.19 33.05 -18.16
C ARG A 31 -14.71 33.63 -19.47
N THR A 32 -15.77 34.42 -19.39
CA THR A 32 -16.35 35.10 -20.55
C THR A 32 -15.76 36.51 -20.66
N GLU A 33 -15.14 36.84 -21.79
CA GLU A 33 -14.73 38.21 -22.09
C GLU A 33 -15.94 39.13 -22.37
N ARG A 34 -15.68 40.44 -22.45
CA ARG A 34 -16.74 41.45 -22.68
C ARG A 34 -17.49 41.24 -23.99
N ASP A 35 -16.87 40.59 -24.97
CA ASP A 35 -17.45 40.26 -26.29
C ASP A 35 -18.21 38.92 -26.32
N GLY A 36 -18.26 38.18 -25.20
CA GLY A 36 -18.89 36.86 -25.13
C GLY A 36 -17.96 35.69 -25.47
N THR A 37 -16.71 35.94 -25.84
CA THR A 37 -15.73 34.89 -26.13
C THR A 37 -15.33 34.15 -24.84
N LEU A 38 -15.40 32.81 -24.87
CA LEU A 38 -14.94 31.97 -23.77
C LEU A 38 -13.43 31.78 -23.82
N ILE A 39 -12.75 32.17 -22.74
CA ILE A 39 -11.34 31.87 -22.52
C ILE A 39 -11.25 30.74 -21.51
N PHE A 40 -10.57 29.66 -21.90
CA PHE A 40 -10.27 28.53 -21.05
C PHE A 40 -8.90 28.71 -20.41
N GLU A 41 -8.88 28.83 -19.09
CA GLU A 41 -7.67 28.91 -18.28
C GLU A 41 -7.64 27.69 -17.33
N PRO A 42 -6.46 27.10 -17.05
CA PRO A 42 -6.36 26.05 -16.06
C PRO A 42 -6.92 26.52 -14.70
N ALA A 43 -7.85 25.75 -14.16
CA ALA A 43 -8.35 25.95 -12.80
C ALA A 43 -7.37 25.30 -11.81
N ALA A 44 -6.95 26.04 -10.81
CA ALA A 44 -6.09 25.54 -9.75
C ALA A 44 -6.54 26.10 -8.42
N GLY A 45 -6.76 25.24 -7.44
CA GLY A 45 -7.25 25.59 -6.12
C GLY A 45 -7.53 24.35 -5.31
N SER A 46 -7.90 24.55 -4.05
CA SER A 46 -8.36 23.49 -3.14
C SER A 46 -9.77 23.82 -2.65
N VAL A 47 -10.58 22.79 -2.50
CA VAL A 47 -11.94 22.90 -1.96
C VAL A 47 -12.05 21.91 -0.82
N ILE A 48 -11.92 22.40 0.41
CA ILE A 48 -12.01 21.55 1.59
C ILE A 48 -13.47 21.35 1.96
N ALA A 49 -13.92 20.10 2.00
CA ALA A 49 -15.27 19.75 2.39
C ALA A 49 -15.29 18.82 3.61
N ARG A 50 -16.34 18.98 4.42
CA ARG A 50 -16.69 18.06 5.49
C ARG A 50 -17.69 17.03 5.00
N PHE A 51 -17.36 15.75 5.12
CA PHE A 51 -18.24 14.65 4.73
C PHE A 51 -17.97 13.42 5.59
N GLU A 52 -18.87 12.45 5.50
CA GLU A 52 -18.70 11.14 6.11
C GLU A 52 -18.12 10.18 5.08
N TRP A 53 -17.15 9.38 5.52
CA TRP A 53 -16.51 8.33 4.76
C TRP A 53 -16.70 7.02 5.51
N ASP A 54 -17.12 6.00 4.80
CA ASP A 54 -17.47 4.71 5.37
C ASP A 54 -16.61 3.61 4.75
N ALA A 55 -16.10 2.71 5.58
CA ALA A 55 -15.43 1.52 5.10
C ALA A 55 -15.68 0.32 6.01
N SER A 56 -15.55 -0.86 5.41
CA SER A 56 -15.57 -2.13 6.12
C SER A 56 -14.40 -2.98 5.65
N CYS A 57 -13.63 -3.48 6.60
CA CYS A 57 -12.46 -4.32 6.37
C CYS A 57 -12.64 -5.65 7.11
N ASP A 58 -12.47 -6.74 6.38
CA ASP A 58 -12.64 -8.10 6.88
C ASP A 58 -11.25 -8.72 7.10
N GLN A 59 -10.98 -9.15 8.33
CA GLN A 59 -9.73 -9.82 8.71
C GLN A 59 -10.02 -11.24 9.21
N PRO A 60 -9.47 -12.28 8.58
CA PRO A 60 -9.58 -13.64 9.10
C PRO A 60 -8.81 -13.79 10.42
N LEU A 61 -9.39 -14.56 11.34
CA LEU A 61 -8.77 -14.95 12.63
C LEU A 61 -7.78 -16.12 12.46
N TRP A 62 -7.76 -16.75 11.29
CA TRP A 62 -6.76 -17.73 10.91
C TRP A 62 -6.55 -17.73 9.40
N ALA A 63 -5.32 -17.96 8.95
CA ALA A 63 -4.99 -18.05 7.54
C ALA A 63 -3.92 -19.11 7.28
N ASP A 64 -4.07 -19.79 6.15
CA ASP A 64 -3.03 -20.66 5.63
C ASP A 64 -1.98 -19.82 4.92
N VAL A 65 -0.79 -19.78 5.50
CA VAL A 65 0.33 -18.99 5.01
C VAL A 65 1.56 -19.88 4.80
N PRO A 66 2.44 -19.54 3.86
CA PRO A 66 3.66 -20.29 3.64
C PRO A 66 4.64 -20.01 4.79
N LEU A 67 4.84 -21.01 5.65
CA LEU A 67 5.73 -20.95 6.81
C LEU A 67 7.07 -21.61 6.49
N LEU A 68 8.15 -21.03 7.01
CA LEU A 68 9.47 -21.65 6.97
C LEU A 68 9.45 -22.90 7.86
N THR A 69 9.91 -24.04 7.33
CA THR A 69 10.00 -25.29 8.10
C THR A 69 11.20 -25.31 9.04
N GLY A 70 12.17 -24.40 8.84
CA GLY A 70 13.48 -24.42 9.48
C GLY A 70 14.50 -25.29 8.74
N GLU A 71 14.08 -26.05 7.74
CA GLU A 71 14.99 -26.79 6.86
C GLU A 71 15.56 -25.85 5.80
N SER A 72 16.86 -25.98 5.55
CA SER A 72 17.53 -25.22 4.49
C SER A 72 18.63 -26.04 3.86
N GLU A 73 18.79 -25.89 2.54
CA GLU A 73 19.91 -26.49 1.81
C GLU A 73 20.72 -25.39 1.11
N THR A 74 22.04 -25.50 1.18
CA THR A 74 22.96 -24.49 0.62
C THR A 74 23.79 -25.07 -0.51
N PHE A 75 23.83 -24.35 -1.62
CA PHE A 75 24.54 -24.74 -2.83
C PHE A 75 25.51 -23.65 -3.24
N CYS A 76 26.75 -24.04 -3.49
CA CYS A 76 27.76 -23.12 -3.99
C CYS A 76 27.99 -23.32 -5.49
N SER A 77 28.22 -22.22 -6.20
CA SER A 77 28.70 -22.21 -7.58
C SER A 77 29.93 -21.33 -7.65
N LEU A 78 30.97 -21.79 -8.33
CA LEU A 78 32.19 -21.02 -8.54
C LEU A 78 32.10 -20.28 -9.86
N PHE A 79 32.45 -19.01 -9.85
CA PHE A 79 32.62 -18.22 -11.06
C PHE A 79 34.10 -17.94 -11.26
N PHE A 80 34.64 -18.45 -12.35
CA PHE A 80 36.04 -18.25 -12.71
C PHE A 80 36.16 -18.05 -14.22
N SER A 81 36.82 -16.97 -14.63
CA SER A 81 37.08 -16.66 -16.06
C SER A 81 35.80 -16.65 -16.93
N GLY A 82 34.73 -16.03 -16.42
CA GLY A 82 33.43 -15.96 -17.11
C GLY A 82 32.65 -17.28 -17.19
N ARG A 83 33.12 -18.36 -16.54
CA ARG A 83 32.47 -19.66 -16.49
C ARG A 83 31.91 -19.92 -15.10
N ARG A 84 30.68 -20.45 -15.04
CA ARG A 84 30.06 -20.95 -13.81
C ARG A 84 30.30 -22.45 -13.68
N PHE A 85 30.83 -22.86 -12.54
CA PHE A 85 31.03 -24.26 -12.15
C PHE A 85 30.07 -24.56 -11.01
N SER A 86 28.99 -25.27 -11.32
CA SER A 86 28.05 -25.77 -10.31
C SER A 86 28.67 -26.94 -9.55
N LEU A 87 28.54 -26.96 -8.23
CA LEU A 87 28.88 -28.14 -7.43
C LEU A 87 27.95 -29.32 -7.80
N PRO A 88 28.40 -30.58 -7.65
CA PRO A 88 27.67 -31.76 -8.15
C PRO A 88 26.37 -32.09 -7.39
N LEU A 89 26.04 -31.36 -6.33
CA LEU A 89 24.78 -31.49 -5.62
C LEU A 89 23.80 -30.49 -6.24
N SER A 90 22.62 -30.95 -6.64
CA SER A 90 21.51 -30.07 -7.03
C SER A 90 20.55 -29.92 -5.85
N PRO A 91 20.00 -28.72 -5.59
CA PRO A 91 19.00 -28.56 -4.55
C PRO A 91 17.75 -29.36 -4.88
N ASP A 92 17.17 -29.98 -3.86
CA ASP A 92 15.80 -30.48 -3.93
C ASP A 92 14.85 -29.28 -3.84
N GLN A 93 14.67 -28.59 -4.97
CA GLN A 93 13.93 -27.34 -5.07
C GLN A 93 12.43 -27.60 -5.15
N SER A 94 11.66 -27.10 -4.19
CA SER A 94 10.22 -26.93 -4.35
C SER A 94 9.93 -25.51 -4.89
N PRO A 95 8.93 -25.34 -5.78
CA PRO A 95 8.50 -23.99 -6.21
C PRO A 95 7.96 -23.12 -5.05
N ALA A 96 7.66 -23.73 -3.89
CA ALA A 96 7.26 -23.01 -2.69
C ALA A 96 8.44 -22.40 -1.91
N ASP A 97 9.67 -22.86 -2.15
CA ASP A 97 10.83 -22.51 -1.34
C ASP A 97 11.35 -21.10 -1.65
N THR A 98 12.04 -20.49 -0.68
CA THR A 98 12.69 -19.19 -0.87
C THR A 98 14.18 -19.35 -1.05
N ALA A 99 14.70 -18.88 -2.17
CA ALA A 99 16.13 -18.85 -2.45
C ALA A 99 16.72 -17.49 -2.05
N VAL A 100 17.81 -17.52 -1.27
CA VAL A 100 18.64 -16.35 -0.99
C VAL A 100 20.03 -16.60 -1.55
N THR A 101 20.46 -15.77 -2.48
CA THR A 101 21.77 -15.87 -3.13
C THR A 101 22.69 -14.76 -2.64
N ARG A 102 23.89 -15.12 -2.20
CA ARG A 102 24.96 -14.18 -1.86
C ARG A 102 26.22 -14.47 -2.66
N HIS A 103 26.96 -13.41 -2.98
CA HIS A 103 28.24 -13.50 -3.67
C HIS A 103 29.37 -13.21 -2.68
N ILE A 104 30.34 -14.11 -2.64
CA ILE A 104 31.51 -14.04 -1.77
C ILE A 104 32.73 -13.86 -2.68
N GLN A 105 33.50 -12.81 -2.44
CA GLN A 105 34.80 -12.60 -3.06
C GLN A 105 35.88 -13.11 -2.10
N PRO A 106 36.41 -14.32 -2.30
CA PRO A 106 37.44 -14.84 -1.41
C PRO A 106 38.74 -14.07 -1.59
N GLU A 107 39.47 -13.94 -0.50
CA GLU A 107 40.76 -13.25 -0.44
C GLU A 107 41.84 -14.16 0.10
N LEU A 108 43.05 -14.02 -0.45
CA LEU A 108 44.25 -14.65 0.08
C LEU A 108 45.27 -13.55 0.32
N LEU A 109 45.71 -13.39 1.57
CA LEU A 109 46.64 -12.33 1.99
C LEU A 109 46.15 -10.90 1.68
N GLY A 110 44.84 -10.65 1.74
CA GLY A 110 44.23 -9.35 1.45
C GLY A 110 44.15 -9.01 -0.05
N LEU A 111 44.37 -9.99 -0.93
CA LEU A 111 44.18 -9.84 -2.37
C LEU A 111 42.97 -10.69 -2.82
N PRO A 112 42.05 -10.12 -3.61
CA PRO A 112 40.91 -10.86 -4.13
C PRO A 112 41.37 -11.96 -5.08
N LEU A 113 40.91 -13.19 -4.83
CA LEU A 113 41.20 -14.33 -5.70
C LEU A 113 40.51 -14.15 -7.07
N PRO A 114 41.06 -14.75 -8.15
CA PRO A 114 40.52 -14.57 -9.49
C PRO A 114 39.19 -15.31 -9.75
N PHE A 115 38.56 -15.86 -8.70
CA PHE A 115 37.25 -16.50 -8.73
C PHE A 115 36.35 -15.90 -7.65
N SER A 116 35.04 -15.96 -7.87
CA SER A 116 34.02 -15.65 -6.86
C SER A 116 33.16 -16.89 -6.58
N ILE A 117 32.52 -16.89 -5.41
CA ILE A 117 31.64 -17.95 -4.95
C ILE A 117 30.24 -17.36 -4.88
N GLU A 118 29.27 -17.99 -5.55
CA GLU A 118 27.86 -17.71 -5.35
C GLU A 118 27.29 -18.81 -4.46
N GLU A 119 26.79 -18.43 -3.30
CA GLU A 119 26.14 -19.32 -2.36
C GLU A 119 24.63 -19.04 -2.40
N THR A 120 23.85 -20.04 -2.79
CA THR A 120 22.38 -19.97 -2.78
C THR A 120 21.84 -20.90 -1.71
N THR A 121 21.16 -20.32 -0.72
CA THR A 121 20.45 -21.06 0.33
C THR A 121 18.97 -21.13 -0.01
N PHE A 122 18.43 -22.34 -0.11
CA PHE A 122 17.01 -22.60 -0.26
C PHE A 122 16.41 -22.86 1.11
N TYR A 123 15.45 -22.04 1.52
CA TYR A 123 14.69 -22.21 2.75
C TYR A 123 13.36 -22.88 2.42
N ARG A 124 13.13 -24.05 3.02
CA ARG A 124 11.93 -24.84 2.72
C ARG A 124 10.70 -24.19 3.31
N ARG A 125 9.63 -24.15 2.50
CA ARG A 125 8.32 -23.64 2.94
C ARG A 125 7.26 -24.72 2.87
N GLN A 126 6.35 -24.67 3.82
CA GLN A 126 5.13 -25.47 3.81
C GLN A 126 3.93 -24.60 4.18
N THR A 127 2.76 -24.95 3.66
CA THR A 127 1.51 -24.31 4.08
C THR A 127 1.25 -24.67 5.53
N GLY A 128 1.13 -23.66 6.38
CA GLY A 128 0.74 -23.81 7.77
C GLY A 128 -0.32 -22.80 8.16
N THR A 129 -1.22 -23.23 9.03
CA THR A 129 -2.29 -22.37 9.54
C THR A 129 -1.75 -21.52 10.69
N VAL A 130 -1.85 -20.20 10.56
CA VAL A 130 -1.56 -19.24 11.64
C VAL A 130 -2.87 -18.70 12.16
N SER A 131 -3.03 -18.67 13.49
CA SER A 131 -4.15 -18.01 14.14
C SER A 131 -3.73 -16.63 14.63
N TYR A 132 -4.57 -15.65 14.37
CA TYR A 132 -4.42 -14.28 14.82
C TYR A 132 -5.28 -14.06 16.06
N PRO A 133 -4.69 -13.59 17.17
CA PRO A 133 -5.46 -13.09 18.30
C PRO A 133 -6.44 -11.99 17.87
N ASP A 134 -7.58 -11.91 18.55
CA ASP A 134 -8.66 -10.98 18.20
C ASP A 134 -8.21 -9.52 18.18
N ASP A 135 -7.33 -9.11 19.10
CA ASP A 135 -6.77 -7.76 19.19
C ASP A 135 -5.85 -7.43 18.02
N LEU A 136 -5.03 -8.41 17.60
CA LEU A 136 -4.19 -8.29 16.42
C LEU A 136 -5.04 -8.23 15.15
N ALA A 137 -6.03 -9.11 15.01
CA ALA A 137 -6.93 -9.13 13.86
C ALA A 137 -7.71 -7.80 13.73
N LEU A 138 -8.21 -7.28 14.84
CA LEU A 138 -8.85 -5.96 14.87
C LEU A 138 -7.89 -4.84 14.43
N SER A 139 -6.65 -4.88 14.92
CA SER A 139 -5.63 -3.89 14.57
C SER A 139 -5.28 -3.93 13.08
N MET A 140 -5.19 -5.13 12.50
CA MET A 140 -4.97 -5.33 11.07
C MET A 140 -6.14 -4.79 10.23
N ALA A 141 -7.38 -5.15 10.58
CA ALA A 141 -8.56 -4.66 9.88
C ALA A 141 -8.68 -3.11 9.96
N ARG A 142 -8.38 -2.54 11.13
CA ARG A 142 -8.33 -1.10 11.35
C ARG A 142 -7.25 -0.43 10.50
N LEU A 143 -6.06 -1.02 10.43
CA LEU A 143 -4.96 -0.52 9.60
C LEU A 143 -5.35 -0.52 8.13
N GLN A 144 -5.90 -1.62 7.62
CA GLN A 144 -6.36 -1.72 6.23
C GLN A 144 -7.37 -0.62 5.86
N CYS A 145 -8.33 -0.35 6.75
CA CYS A 145 -9.30 0.72 6.54
C CYS A 145 -8.67 2.11 6.60
N LEU A 146 -7.63 2.32 7.41
CA LEU A 146 -6.87 3.57 7.42
C LEU A 146 -5.99 3.74 6.19
N GLU A 147 -5.41 2.66 5.67
CA GLU A 147 -4.65 2.67 4.41
C GLU A 147 -5.57 3.05 3.25
N ALA A 148 -6.76 2.45 3.14
CA ALA A 148 -7.77 2.82 2.14
C ALA A 148 -8.18 4.31 2.24
N LEU A 149 -8.34 4.83 3.46
CA LEU A 149 -8.61 6.26 3.67
C LEU A 149 -7.45 7.14 3.16
N CYS A 150 -6.21 6.78 3.47
CA CYS A 150 -5.02 7.53 3.05
C CYS A 150 -4.81 7.47 1.52
N ASP A 151 -5.16 6.37 0.88
CA ASP A 151 -5.07 6.20 -0.57
C ASP A 151 -6.10 7.08 -1.29
N GLU A 152 -7.31 7.24 -0.73
CA GLU A 152 -8.36 8.06 -1.32
C GLU A 152 -8.21 9.55 -0.99
N TYR A 153 -7.83 9.87 0.26
CA TYR A 153 -7.69 11.24 0.76
C TYR A 153 -6.41 11.41 1.61
N PRO A 154 -5.23 11.56 0.98
CA PRO A 154 -3.95 11.61 1.68
C PRO A 154 -3.77 12.85 2.58
N ASP A 155 -4.52 13.92 2.33
CA ASP A 155 -4.51 15.17 3.08
C ASP A 155 -5.70 15.29 4.06
N ALA A 156 -6.50 14.23 4.22
CA ALA A 156 -7.67 14.26 5.07
C ALA A 156 -7.35 14.51 6.55
N ARG A 157 -8.13 15.39 7.17
CA ARG A 157 -8.16 15.57 8.62
C ARG A 157 -9.39 14.91 9.23
N ILE A 158 -9.15 13.95 10.12
CA ILE A 158 -10.21 13.26 10.87
C ILE A 158 -10.79 14.19 11.94
N VAL A 159 -12.12 14.34 11.95
CA VAL A 159 -12.86 15.18 12.91
C VAL A 159 -13.62 14.32 13.92
N ALA A 160 -14.25 13.25 13.46
CA ALA A 160 -14.99 12.32 14.31
C ALA A 160 -14.88 10.92 13.72
N ARG A 161 -15.06 9.91 14.58
CA ARG A 161 -14.99 8.49 14.20
C ARG A 161 -16.00 7.70 15.01
N ARG A 162 -16.72 6.82 14.32
CA ARG A 162 -17.57 5.79 14.89
C ARG A 162 -17.13 4.44 14.34
N GLU A 163 -16.94 3.47 15.21
CA GLU A 163 -16.52 2.13 14.84
C GLU A 163 -17.48 1.08 15.39
N SER A 164 -17.65 0.01 14.64
CA SER A 164 -18.35 -1.20 15.04
C SER A 164 -17.50 -2.40 14.67
N VAL A 165 -17.48 -3.39 15.55
CA VAL A 165 -16.76 -4.65 15.34
C VAL A 165 -17.77 -5.77 15.42
N GLU A 166 -17.78 -6.58 14.38
CA GLU A 166 -18.58 -7.79 14.29
C GLU A 166 -17.63 -8.97 14.11
N MET A 167 -17.93 -10.09 14.76
CA MET A 167 -17.14 -11.31 14.64
C MET A 167 -18.08 -12.44 14.27
N ASP A 168 -17.79 -13.10 13.15
CA ASP A 168 -18.59 -14.21 12.65
C ASP A 168 -17.67 -15.34 12.18
N SER A 169 -17.90 -16.54 12.72
CA SER A 169 -17.38 -17.82 12.21
C SER A 169 -15.87 -17.88 11.84
N GLY A 170 -15.01 -17.11 12.50
CA GLY A 170 -13.57 -17.08 12.21
C GLY A 170 -13.11 -15.86 11.39
N LEU A 171 -14.02 -14.93 11.10
CA LEU A 171 -13.78 -13.67 10.42
C LEU A 171 -14.16 -12.50 11.35
N LEU A 172 -13.28 -11.50 11.42
CA LEU A 172 -13.54 -10.24 12.10
C LEU A 172 -13.85 -9.18 11.05
N ARG A 173 -15.04 -8.58 11.14
CA ARG A 173 -15.45 -7.43 10.33
C ARG A 173 -15.34 -6.16 11.15
N TYR A 174 -14.48 -5.26 10.70
CA TYR A 174 -14.34 -3.93 11.26
C TYR A 174 -15.01 -2.93 10.33
N SER A 175 -16.01 -2.21 10.81
CA SER A 175 -16.68 -1.15 10.07
C SER A 175 -16.48 0.20 10.75
N VAL A 176 -16.26 1.24 9.95
CA VAL A 176 -15.98 2.58 10.45
C VAL A 176 -16.66 3.65 9.61
N THR A 177 -17.25 4.61 10.31
CA THR A 177 -17.72 5.88 9.73
C THR A 177 -16.82 6.98 10.28
N ILE A 178 -16.11 7.68 9.39
CA ILE A 178 -15.18 8.75 9.74
C ILE A 178 -15.72 10.06 9.15
N THR A 179 -15.89 11.07 9.99
CA THR A 179 -16.14 12.43 9.51
C THR A 179 -14.79 13.09 9.19
N LEU A 180 -14.59 13.44 7.93
CA LEU A 180 -13.33 13.98 7.40
C LEU A 180 -13.48 15.43 7.00
N LEU A 181 -12.35 16.12 6.94
CA LEU A 181 -12.13 17.34 6.18
C LEU A 181 -11.03 17.05 5.17
N ALA A 182 -11.35 17.01 3.89
CA ALA A 182 -10.38 16.74 2.82
C ALA A 182 -10.63 17.65 1.63
N ASP A 183 -9.60 17.84 0.81
CA ASP A 183 -9.77 18.47 -0.50
C ASP A 183 -10.56 17.55 -1.42
N ILE A 184 -11.64 18.08 -2.01
CA ILE A 184 -12.51 17.38 -2.94
C ILE A 184 -12.37 17.89 -4.38
N ALA A 185 -11.45 18.83 -4.62
CA ALA A 185 -11.12 19.34 -5.94
C ALA A 185 -9.90 18.65 -6.59
N GLY A 186 -9.23 17.75 -5.84
CA GLY A 186 -8.08 16.96 -6.28
C GLY A 186 -8.41 15.89 -7.33
#